data_AF-A0A946W1W6-F1
#
_entry.id   AF-A0A946W1W6-F1
#
_cell.length_a   1.000
_cell.length_b   1.000
_cell.length_c   1.000
_cell.angle_alpha   90.00
_cell.angle_beta   90.00
_cell.angle_gamma   90.00
#
_symmetry.space_group_name_H-M   'P 1'
#
loop_
_entity.id
_entity.type
_entity.pdbx_description
1 polymer ?
#
loop_
_entity_poly.entity_id
_entity_poly.type
_entity_poly.pdbx_seq_one_letter_code
_entity_poly.pdbx_strand_id
1 'polypeptide(L)'
;MSKASITKHMTVREIMTLVPAGADIMLEYGLHCFSCSVGGVETLEQGCHMHSFDDETIDALVEDINDAIGKAPKRPQTITVTADAARGIGEIAAKEGKSDHILIVMVDENGGFCLEFQDIPLEGDIDFSCPEVPGVRIFASVLTLGRIGGATIDMREGRFKLDLPEEEGCCGGDKDGCGCT
;
A
#
# COMPACT_ATOMS: atom_id res chain seq x y z
N MET A 1 -6.77 16.07 -11.37
CA MET A 1 -5.74 15.25 -10.70
C MET A 1 -6.32 14.90 -9.35
N SER A 2 -6.95 13.74 -9.24
CA SER A 2 -7.54 13.26 -7.99
C SER A 2 -6.37 12.92 -7.07
N LYS A 3 -6.11 13.78 -6.09
CA LYS A 3 -5.07 13.57 -5.07
C LYS A 3 -5.62 12.47 -4.15
N ALA A 4 -5.20 11.22 -4.32
CA ALA A 4 -5.57 10.20 -3.35
C ALA A 4 -4.99 10.61 -1.99
N SER A 5 -5.88 10.79 -1.01
CA SER A 5 -5.57 11.25 0.34
C SER A 5 -5.88 10.16 1.34
N ILE A 6 -5.09 10.09 2.41
CA ILE A 6 -5.40 9.23 3.55
C ILE A 6 -6.69 9.74 4.20
N THR A 7 -7.55 8.82 4.62
CA THR A 7 -8.79 9.12 5.34
C THR A 7 -8.81 8.39 6.68
N LYS A 8 -9.59 8.90 7.64
CA LYS A 8 -9.76 8.27 8.96
C LYS A 8 -10.43 6.90 8.94
N HIS A 9 -11.05 6.52 7.82
CA HIS A 9 -11.66 5.21 7.61
C HIS A 9 -10.68 4.15 7.09
N MET A 10 -9.46 4.53 6.71
CA MET A 10 -8.39 3.59 6.40
C MET A 10 -7.88 2.93 7.68
N THR A 11 -7.39 1.69 7.55
CA THR A 11 -6.82 0.97 8.69
C THR A 11 -5.48 1.56 9.09
N VAL A 12 -5.15 1.53 10.37
CA VAL A 12 -3.86 2.03 10.86
C VAL A 12 -2.69 1.33 10.14
N ARG A 13 -2.81 0.02 9.89
CA ARG A 13 -1.79 -0.76 9.16
C ARG A 13 -1.64 -0.32 7.71
N GLU A 14 -2.75 -0.13 7.01
CA GLU A 14 -2.74 0.38 5.63
C GLU A 14 -2.03 1.73 5.55
N ILE A 15 -2.37 2.66 6.46
CA ILE A 15 -1.74 3.98 6.50
C ILE A 15 -0.23 3.86 6.78
N MET A 16 0.20 3.05 7.74
CA MET A 16 1.61 2.87 8.06
C MET A 16 2.40 2.22 6.91
N THR A 17 1.79 1.28 6.19
CA THR A 17 2.41 0.66 5.02
C THR A 17 2.60 1.68 3.89
N LEU A 18 1.55 2.46 3.60
CA LEU A 18 1.56 3.46 2.53
C LEU A 18 2.43 4.68 2.89
N VAL A 19 2.42 5.08 4.16
CA VAL A 19 3.07 6.28 4.70
C VAL A 19 3.88 5.90 5.93
N PRO A 20 5.15 5.46 5.76
CA PRO A 20 6.00 5.07 6.88
C PRO A 20 6.16 6.17 7.95
N ALA A 21 6.26 7.44 7.51
CA ALA A 21 6.31 8.59 8.40
C ALA A 21 5.02 8.79 9.21
N GLY A 22 3.90 8.21 8.78
CA GLY A 22 2.64 8.22 9.52
C GLY A 22 2.77 7.51 10.87
N ALA A 23 3.67 6.54 11.02
CA ALA A 23 3.93 5.89 12.29
C ALA A 23 4.50 6.88 13.33
N ASP A 24 5.47 7.70 12.93
CA ASP A 24 6.06 8.72 13.81
C ASP A 24 5.04 9.81 14.17
N ILE A 25 4.21 10.24 13.21
CA ILE A 25 3.15 11.24 13.45
C ILE A 25 2.10 10.69 14.42
N MET A 26 1.61 9.47 14.20
CA MET A 26 0.68 8.81 15.11
C MET A 26 1.27 8.69 16.52
N LEU A 27 2.57 8.39 16.63
CA LEU A 27 3.27 8.33 17.91
C LEU A 27 3.31 9.71 18.60
N GLU A 28 3.59 10.79 17.88
CA GLU A 28 3.57 12.17 18.41
C GLU A 28 2.21 12.56 18.98
N TYR A 29 1.12 12.06 18.36
CA TYR A 29 -0.24 12.23 18.85
C TYR A 29 -0.57 11.33 20.05
N GLY A 30 0.27 10.34 20.38
CA GLY A 30 0.08 9.42 21.51
C GLY A 30 -0.51 8.06 21.13
N LEU A 31 -0.53 7.71 19.84
CA LEU A 31 -0.93 6.38 19.35
C LEU A 31 0.29 5.46 19.28
N HIS A 32 0.52 4.71 20.35
CA HIS A 32 1.59 3.72 20.43
C HIS A 32 1.11 2.36 19.88
N CYS A 33 0.76 2.33 18.59
CA CYS A 33 0.13 1.15 17.97
C CYS A 33 1.06 -0.08 17.84
N PHE A 34 2.38 0.07 18.03
CA PHE A 34 3.38 -1.00 17.87
C PHE A 34 3.31 -2.12 18.93
N SER A 35 2.55 -1.93 20.03
CA SER A 35 2.54 -2.85 21.18
C SER A 35 1.17 -3.46 21.50
N CYS A 36 0.10 -3.12 20.78
CA CYS A 36 -1.22 -3.68 21.06
C CYS A 36 -1.44 -4.97 20.25
N SER A 37 -1.87 -6.05 20.89
CA SER A 37 -2.16 -7.36 20.29
C SER A 37 -3.22 -7.32 19.17
N VAL A 38 -3.93 -6.20 19.04
CA VAL A 38 -4.99 -5.93 18.05
C VAL A 38 -4.60 -4.78 17.09
N GLY A 39 -3.43 -4.17 17.29
CA GLY A 39 -3.02 -2.94 16.62
C GLY A 39 -2.88 -3.10 15.11
N GLY A 40 -3.59 -2.26 14.36
CA GLY A 40 -3.43 -2.13 12.91
C GLY A 40 -4.60 -2.63 12.06
N VAL A 41 -5.51 -3.46 12.61
CA VAL A 41 -6.69 -3.95 11.87
C VAL A 41 -7.89 -3.00 11.99
N GLU A 42 -7.88 -2.13 13.00
CA GLU A 42 -8.88 -1.08 13.20
C GLU A 42 -8.65 0.11 12.26
N THR A 43 -9.73 0.85 11.97
CA THR A 43 -9.64 2.14 11.29
C THR A 43 -8.93 3.16 12.19
N LEU A 44 -8.30 4.17 11.58
CA LEU A 44 -7.67 5.25 12.34
C LEU A 44 -8.66 5.91 13.31
N GLU A 45 -9.88 6.18 12.85
CA GLU A 45 -10.96 6.75 13.66
C GLU A 45 -11.28 5.87 14.88
N GLN A 46 -11.45 4.57 14.68
CA GLN A 46 -11.73 3.63 15.77
C GLN A 46 -10.59 3.58 16.80
N GLY A 47 -9.34 3.51 16.33
CA GLY A 47 -8.17 3.51 17.21
C GLY A 47 -8.05 4.81 18.01
N CYS A 48 -8.25 5.96 17.37
CA CYS A 48 -8.24 7.27 18.02
C CYS A 48 -9.33 7.41 19.08
N HIS A 49 -10.55 6.96 18.78
CA HIS A 49 -11.64 6.98 19.76
C HIS A 49 -11.39 6.05 20.96
N MET A 50 -10.71 4.92 20.78
CA MET A 50 -10.32 4.05 21.90
C MET A 50 -9.32 4.75 22.84
N HIS A 51 -8.57 5.72 22.32
CA HIS A 51 -7.66 6.60 23.04
C HIS A 51 -8.29 7.93 23.46
N SER A 52 -9.63 8.06 23.37
CA SER A 52 -10.40 9.25 23.77
C SER A 52 -10.06 10.52 22.98
N PHE A 53 -9.63 10.40 21.72
CA PHE A 53 -9.48 11.56 20.84
C PHE A 53 -10.84 12.02 20.31
N ASP A 54 -11.02 13.33 20.26
CA ASP A 54 -12.13 14.00 19.60
C ASP A 54 -11.94 14.06 18.08
N ASP A 55 -13.02 14.34 17.36
CA ASP A 55 -13.03 14.41 15.89
C ASP A 55 -12.04 15.47 15.35
N GLU A 56 -11.86 16.60 16.05
CA GLU A 56 -10.93 17.65 15.61
C GLU A 56 -9.47 17.17 15.66
N THR A 57 -9.11 16.43 16.72
CA THR A 57 -7.80 15.81 16.86
C THR A 57 -7.56 14.74 15.80
N ILE A 58 -8.60 13.95 15.46
CA ILE A 58 -8.53 12.93 14.40
C ILE A 58 -8.33 13.59 13.04
N ASP A 59 -9.07 14.65 12.74
CA ASP A 59 -8.96 15.38 11.48
C ASP A 59 -7.58 16.04 11.34
N ALA A 60 -7.04 16.62 12.43
CA ALA A 60 -5.68 17.17 12.46
C ALA A 60 -4.61 16.08 12.21
N LEU A 61 -4.75 14.90 12.83
CA LEU A 61 -3.85 13.77 12.60
C LEU A 61 -3.88 13.33 11.12
N VAL A 62 -5.06 13.23 10.51
CA VAL A 62 -5.21 12.91 9.09
C VAL A 62 -4.55 13.97 8.21
N GLU A 63 -4.71 15.25 8.55
CA GLU A 63 -4.07 16.35 7.83
C GLU A 63 -2.54 16.23 7.87
N ASP A 64 -1.96 16.04 9.06
CA ASP A 64 -0.51 15.91 9.24
C ASP A 64 0.07 14.70 8.47
N ILE A 65 -0.64 13.57 8.46
CA ILE A 65 -0.25 12.39 7.67
C ILE A 65 -0.28 12.73 6.17
N ASN A 66 -1.32 13.40 5.69
CA ASN A 66 -1.43 13.81 4.28
C ASN A 66 -0.36 14.84 3.89
N ASP A 67 0.05 15.71 4.81
CA ASP A 67 1.13 16.66 4.62
C ASP A 67 2.50 15.98 4.52
N ALA A 68 2.72 14.91 5.28
CA ALA A 68 3.93 14.10 5.17
C ALA A 68 4.06 13.42 3.80
N ILE A 69 2.95 12.99 3.21
CA ILE A 69 2.91 12.46 1.83
C ILE A 69 3.39 13.51 0.83
N GLY A 70 2.97 14.78 1.00
CA GLY A 70 3.40 15.88 0.14
C GLY A 70 4.91 16.21 0.23
N LYS A 71 5.53 15.91 1.38
CA LYS A 71 6.96 16.14 1.64
C LYS A 71 7.85 14.96 1.21
N ALA A 72 7.27 13.78 0.98
CA ALA A 72 8.00 12.59 0.58
C ALA A 72 8.70 12.75 -0.79
N PRO A 73 9.86 12.10 -1.00
CA PRO A 73 10.57 12.18 -2.27
C PRO A 73 9.72 11.62 -3.41
N LYS A 74 9.64 12.36 -4.52
CA LYS A 74 8.89 11.92 -5.71
C LYS A 74 9.61 10.74 -6.37
N ARG A 75 9.07 9.54 -6.16
CA ARG A 75 9.54 8.32 -6.82
C ARG A 75 8.90 8.17 -8.21
N PRO A 76 9.55 7.46 -9.15
CA PRO A 76 8.91 7.12 -10.43
C PRO A 76 7.65 6.31 -10.13
N GLN A 77 6.49 6.67 -10.67
CA GLN A 77 5.22 5.95 -10.44
C GLN A 77 4.98 4.96 -11.58
N THR A 78 5.82 3.92 -11.66
CA THR A 78 5.87 3.03 -12.83
C THR A 78 5.67 1.58 -12.44
N ILE A 79 4.61 0.96 -12.92
CA ILE A 79 4.42 -0.49 -12.82
C ILE A 79 4.69 -1.15 -14.17
N THR A 80 5.56 -2.16 -14.17
CA THR A 80 5.84 -3.01 -15.32
C THR A 80 5.17 -4.36 -15.12
N VAL A 81 4.39 -4.81 -16.09
CA VAL A 81 3.71 -6.10 -16.03
C VAL A 81 4.37 -7.04 -17.03
N THR A 82 4.90 -8.18 -16.57
CA THR A 82 5.51 -9.16 -17.46
C THR A 82 4.45 -9.89 -18.28
N ALA A 83 4.83 -10.38 -19.47
CA ALA A 83 3.94 -11.12 -20.35
C ALA A 83 3.39 -12.39 -19.69
N ASP A 84 4.22 -13.06 -18.87
CA ASP A 84 3.82 -14.26 -18.13
C ASP A 84 2.84 -13.92 -17.00
N ALA A 85 3.05 -12.81 -16.28
CA ALA A 85 2.07 -12.32 -15.32
C ALA A 85 0.75 -11.96 -15.99
N ALA A 86 0.76 -11.23 -17.10
CA ALA A 86 -0.44 -10.82 -17.80
C ALA A 86 -1.22 -12.03 -18.35
N ARG A 87 -0.53 -13.03 -18.92
CA ARG A 87 -1.15 -14.28 -19.36
C ARG A 87 -1.76 -15.06 -18.19
N GLY A 88 -1.01 -15.20 -17.10
CA GLY A 88 -1.49 -15.87 -15.89
C GLY A 88 -2.72 -15.21 -15.27
N ILE A 89 -2.72 -13.88 -15.19
CA ILE A 89 -3.88 -13.11 -14.73
C ILE A 89 -5.09 -13.37 -15.64
N GLY A 90 -4.91 -13.32 -16.96
CA GLY A 90 -5.99 -13.60 -17.91
C GLY A 90 -6.56 -15.02 -17.77
N GLU A 91 -5.70 -16.03 -17.57
CA GLU A 91 -6.13 -17.40 -17.32
C GLU A 91 -6.90 -17.57 -16.00
N ILE A 92 -6.45 -16.91 -14.94
CA ILE A 92 -7.12 -16.93 -13.63
C ILE A 92 -8.47 -16.23 -13.73
N ALA A 93 -8.52 -15.05 -14.35
CA ALA A 93 -9.76 -14.31 -14.59
C ALA A 93 -10.77 -15.15 -15.38
N ALA A 94 -10.33 -15.86 -16.42
CA ALA A 94 -11.20 -16.76 -17.19
C ALA A 94 -11.68 -17.97 -16.36
N LYS A 95 -10.83 -18.56 -15.51
CA LYS A 95 -11.19 -19.68 -14.62
C LYS A 95 -12.16 -19.28 -13.52
N GLU A 96 -12.00 -18.08 -12.96
CA GLU A 96 -12.85 -17.55 -11.90
C GLU A 96 -14.12 -16.86 -12.43
N GLY A 97 -14.27 -16.72 -13.77
CA GLY A 97 -15.39 -15.97 -14.37
C GLY A 97 -15.33 -14.47 -14.12
N LYS A 98 -14.14 -13.94 -13.81
CA LYS A 98 -13.86 -12.52 -13.52
C LYS A 98 -13.19 -11.82 -14.71
N SER A 99 -13.50 -12.23 -15.92
CA SER A 99 -12.91 -11.70 -17.16
C SER A 99 -13.14 -10.21 -17.38
N ASP A 100 -14.19 -9.65 -16.78
CA ASP A 100 -14.54 -8.22 -16.85
C ASP A 100 -14.01 -7.40 -15.66
N HIS A 101 -13.32 -8.05 -14.71
CA HIS A 101 -12.78 -7.37 -13.53
C HIS A 101 -11.41 -6.78 -13.81
N ILE A 102 -11.10 -5.72 -13.07
CA ILE A 102 -9.78 -5.10 -13.04
C ILE A 102 -8.98 -5.65 -11.86
N LEU A 103 -7.66 -5.55 -11.91
CA LEU A 103 -6.82 -5.82 -10.76
C LEU A 103 -6.42 -4.51 -10.10
N ILE A 104 -6.44 -4.47 -8.79
CA ILE A 104 -5.97 -3.34 -7.99
C ILE A 104 -4.79 -3.77 -7.11
N VAL A 105 -3.81 -2.89 -6.94
CA VAL A 105 -2.73 -3.09 -5.96
C VAL A 105 -3.20 -2.57 -4.61
N MET A 106 -3.38 -3.47 -3.65
CA MET A 106 -3.82 -3.14 -2.29
C MET A 106 -2.81 -3.61 -1.24
N VAL A 107 -3.02 -3.16 -0.01
CA VAL A 107 -2.28 -3.63 1.16
C VAL A 107 -3.05 -4.78 1.81
N ASP A 108 -2.38 -5.91 1.99
CA ASP A 108 -2.89 -7.09 2.68
C ASP A 108 -2.94 -6.88 4.20
N GLU A 109 -3.65 -7.76 4.91
CA GLU A 109 -3.71 -7.79 6.37
C GLU A 109 -2.32 -7.83 7.01
N ASN A 110 -1.29 -8.37 6.36
CA ASN A 110 0.08 -8.40 6.90
C ASN A 110 0.90 -7.13 6.61
N GLY A 111 0.31 -6.12 5.96
CA GLY A 111 1.01 -4.90 5.54
C GLY A 111 1.88 -5.09 4.29
N GLY A 112 1.74 -6.21 3.58
CA GLY A 112 2.37 -6.46 2.28
C GLY A 112 1.50 -5.98 1.12
N PHE A 113 2.07 -5.81 -0.08
CA PHE A 113 1.30 -5.46 -1.28
C PHE A 113 0.78 -6.71 -1.98
N CYS A 114 -0.51 -6.75 -2.29
CA CYS A 114 -1.16 -7.83 -3.02
C CYS A 114 -2.01 -7.28 -4.18
N LEU A 115 -2.41 -8.19 -5.07
CA LEU A 115 -3.29 -7.90 -6.19
C LEU A 115 -4.66 -8.50 -5.91
N GLU A 116 -5.71 -7.70 -6.04
CA GLU A 116 -7.08 -8.13 -5.84
C GLU A 116 -7.96 -7.80 -7.04
N PHE A 117 -8.94 -8.65 -7.34
CA PHE A 117 -9.90 -8.42 -8.42
C PHE A 117 -11.03 -7.52 -7.93
N GLN A 118 -11.32 -6.46 -8.68
CA GLN A 118 -12.40 -5.51 -8.37
C GLN A 118 -13.18 -5.15 -9.65
N ASP A 119 -14.44 -4.76 -9.51
CA ASP A 119 -15.27 -4.30 -10.63
C ASP A 119 -14.99 -2.83 -11.03
N ILE A 120 -14.60 -1.99 -10.07
CA ILE A 120 -14.51 -0.53 -10.22
C ILE A 120 -13.15 -0.05 -9.70
N PRO A 121 -12.42 0.82 -10.43
CA PRO A 121 -11.16 1.37 -9.95
C PRO A 121 -11.38 2.32 -8.78
N LEU A 122 -10.43 2.37 -7.84
CA LEU A 122 -10.47 3.31 -6.73
C LEU A 122 -10.13 4.73 -7.21
N GLU A 123 -10.63 5.73 -6.49
CA GLU A 123 -10.41 7.12 -6.86
C GLU A 123 -8.93 7.49 -6.74
N GLY A 124 -8.34 7.94 -7.86
CA GLY A 124 -6.92 8.30 -7.90
C GLY A 124 -5.98 7.16 -8.33
N ASP A 125 -6.54 6.02 -8.75
CA ASP A 125 -5.75 4.95 -9.36
C ASP A 125 -5.20 5.32 -10.74
N ILE A 126 -3.98 4.87 -11.00
CA ILE A 126 -3.33 4.93 -12.30
C ILE A 126 -3.48 3.56 -12.98
N ASP A 127 -3.85 3.57 -14.27
CA ASP A 127 -4.01 2.34 -15.05
C ASP A 127 -2.71 1.90 -15.73
N PHE A 128 -2.40 0.62 -15.57
CA PHE A 128 -1.27 -0.07 -16.16
C PHE A 128 -1.77 -1.32 -16.89
N SER A 129 -1.26 -1.52 -18.10
CA SER A 129 -1.62 -2.68 -18.91
C SER A 129 -0.41 -3.20 -19.66
N CYS A 130 -0.38 -4.52 -19.89
CA CYS A 130 0.64 -5.12 -20.73
C CYS A 130 0.17 -5.06 -22.21
N PRO A 131 1.01 -4.59 -23.15
CA PRO A 131 0.63 -4.55 -24.57
C PRO A 131 0.37 -5.94 -25.17
N GLU A 132 0.94 -7.00 -24.59
CA GLU A 132 0.75 -8.37 -25.04
C GLU A 132 -0.62 -8.96 -24.66
N VAL A 133 -1.22 -8.48 -23.57
CA VAL A 133 -2.53 -8.93 -23.08
C VAL A 133 -3.37 -7.71 -22.68
N PRO A 134 -4.00 -7.02 -23.65
CA PRO A 134 -4.78 -5.81 -23.37
C PRO A 134 -6.04 -6.06 -22.54
N GLY A 135 -6.46 -7.33 -22.40
CA GLY A 135 -7.58 -7.72 -21.54
C GLY A 135 -7.28 -7.64 -20.04
N VAL A 136 -6.01 -7.50 -19.65
CA VAL A 136 -5.63 -7.37 -18.24
C VAL A 136 -5.25 -5.93 -17.93
N ARG A 137 -6.03 -5.33 -17.03
CA ARG A 137 -5.80 -3.96 -16.53
C ARG A 137 -5.50 -4.02 -15.05
N ILE A 138 -4.41 -3.37 -14.66
CA ILE A 138 -3.95 -3.27 -13.28
C ILE A 138 -4.00 -1.80 -12.89
N PHE A 139 -4.52 -1.53 -11.71
CA PHE A 139 -4.71 -0.21 -11.15
C PHE A 139 -3.91 -0.11 -9.86
N ALA A 140 -3.26 1.03 -9.66
CA ALA A 140 -2.56 1.30 -8.41
C ALA A 140 -2.75 2.76 -8.01
N SER A 141 -3.06 2.99 -6.74
CA SER A 141 -3.18 4.33 -6.18
C SER A 141 -1.85 5.06 -6.22
N VAL A 142 -1.90 6.39 -6.40
CA VAL A 142 -0.74 7.27 -6.26
C VAL A 142 -0.05 7.14 -4.90
N LEU A 143 -0.76 6.74 -3.84
CA LEU A 143 -0.18 6.47 -2.53
C LEU A 143 0.69 5.21 -2.56
N THR A 144 0.15 4.12 -3.13
CA THR A 144 0.87 2.86 -3.33
C THR A 144 2.10 3.09 -4.21
N LEU A 145 1.94 3.80 -5.33
CA LEU A 145 3.03 4.15 -6.24
C LEU A 145 4.06 5.09 -5.59
N GLY A 146 3.62 6.03 -4.74
CA GLY A 146 4.52 6.86 -3.95
C GLY A 146 5.37 6.03 -2.97
N ARG A 147 4.82 4.92 -2.48
CA ARG A 147 5.48 4.03 -1.53
C ARG A 147 6.45 3.06 -2.19
N ILE A 148 6.03 2.38 -3.26
CA ILE A 148 6.84 1.41 -3.97
C ILE A 148 7.76 2.06 -5.01
N GLY A 149 7.41 3.27 -5.46
CA GLY A 149 8.01 3.90 -6.61
C GLY A 149 7.71 3.08 -7.85
N GLY A 150 8.68 2.27 -8.26
CA GLY A 150 8.53 1.33 -9.35
C GLY A 150 8.15 -0.05 -8.84
N ALA A 151 7.47 -0.85 -9.65
CA ALA A 151 7.38 -2.27 -9.39
C ALA A 151 7.28 -3.09 -10.66
N THR A 152 7.84 -4.29 -10.63
CA THR A 152 7.61 -5.30 -11.67
C THR A 152 6.69 -6.37 -11.13
N ILE A 153 5.53 -6.52 -11.77
CA ILE A 153 4.57 -7.58 -11.47
C ILE A 153 4.95 -8.79 -12.33
N ASP A 154 5.38 -9.85 -11.66
CA ASP A 154 5.77 -11.12 -12.26
C ASP A 154 5.00 -12.29 -11.65
N MET A 155 4.87 -13.39 -12.39
CA MET A 155 4.23 -14.62 -11.89
C MET A 155 5.26 -15.72 -11.73
N ARG A 156 5.45 -16.18 -10.48
CA ARG A 156 6.37 -17.28 -10.16
C ARG A 156 5.69 -18.30 -9.25
N GLU A 157 5.82 -19.59 -9.61
CA GLU A 157 5.27 -20.70 -8.82
C GLU A 157 3.76 -20.58 -8.55
N GLY A 158 3.00 -20.03 -9.50
CA GLY A 158 1.56 -19.83 -9.35
C GLY A 158 1.15 -18.67 -8.43
N ARG A 159 2.11 -17.83 -7.98
CA ARG A 159 1.85 -16.65 -7.15
C ARG A 159 2.35 -15.39 -7.85
N PHE A 160 1.60 -14.30 -7.69
CA PHE A 160 2.03 -12.98 -8.12
C PHE A 160 3.09 -12.45 -7.16
N LYS A 161 4.19 -11.95 -7.73
CA LYS A 161 5.27 -11.31 -6.97
C LYS A 161 5.42 -9.88 -7.49
N LEU A 162 5.43 -8.95 -6.54
CA LEU A 162 5.75 -7.56 -6.78
C LEU A 162 7.25 -7.39 -6.49
N ASP A 163 8.07 -7.37 -7.54
CA ASP A 163 9.49 -7.09 -7.43
C ASP A 163 9.65 -5.56 -7.35
N LEU A 164 10.00 -5.08 -6.16
CA LEU A 164 10.36 -3.68 -5.92
C LEU A 164 11.80 -3.47 -6.38
N PRO A 165 12.13 -2.37 -7.10
CA PRO A 165 13.51 -2.01 -7.32
C PRO A 165 14.16 -1.80 -5.95
N GLU A 166 15.29 -2.45 -5.71
CA GLU A 166 16.07 -2.22 -4.49
C GLU A 166 16.43 -0.73 -4.41
N GLU A 167 15.73 0.01 -3.57
CA GLU A 167 16.19 1.35 -3.21
C GLU A 167 17.29 1.20 -2.18
N GLU A 168 18.50 1.55 -2.58
CA GLU A 168 19.58 1.90 -1.65
C GLU A 168 19.07 2.97 -0.67
N GLY A 169 18.85 2.57 0.58
CA GLY A 169 18.93 3.46 1.74
C GLY A 169 17.65 4.21 2.11
N CYS A 170 16.97 3.71 3.14
CA CYS A 170 16.69 4.54 4.30
C CYS A 170 17.35 3.86 5.51
N CYS A 171 18.48 4.43 5.95
CA CYS A 171 19.37 3.98 7.04
C CYS A 171 18.63 3.60 8.34
N GLY A 172 19.16 2.80 9.26
CA GLY A 172 20.52 2.32 9.45
C GLY A 172 20.51 1.08 10.36
N GLY A 173 21.57 0.29 10.27
CA GLY A 173 21.61 -1.04 10.84
C GLY A 173 21.57 -1.10 12.36
N ASP A 174 21.06 -2.24 12.84
CA ASP A 174 21.70 -2.95 13.93
C ASP A 174 21.98 -4.37 13.43
N LYS A 175 23.13 -4.50 12.77
CA LYS A 175 23.89 -5.74 12.80
C LYS A 175 24.74 -5.70 14.08
N ASP A 176 24.14 -6.06 15.20
CA ASP A 176 24.86 -6.66 16.32
C ASP A 176 24.19 -8.02 16.53
N GLY A 177 24.81 -9.12 16.08
CA GLY A 177 25.85 -9.73 16.90
C GLY A 177 25.15 -10.43 18.06
N CYS A 178 24.67 -11.66 17.90
CA CYS A 178 25.47 -12.86 18.16
C CYS A 178 26.40 -12.65 19.38
N GLY A 179 26.05 -13.28 20.50
CA GLY A 179 26.59 -12.97 21.83
C GLY A 179 28.08 -13.23 22.03
N CYS A 180 28.62 -12.67 23.13
CA CYS A 180 29.81 -13.11 23.88
C CYS A 180 30.02 -12.18 25.10
N THR A 181 29.57 -12.58 26.29
CA THR A 181 30.32 -12.72 27.56
C THR A 181 29.34 -12.98 28.70
#